data_AF-J2KEG5-F1
#
_entry.id   AF-J2KEG5-F1
#
_cell.length_a   1.000
_cell.length_b   1.000
_cell.length_c   1.000
_cell.angle_alpha   90.00
_cell.angle_beta   90.00
_cell.angle_gamma   90.00
#
_symmetry.space_group_name_H-M   'P 1'
#
loop_
_entity.id
_entity.type
_entity.pdbx_description
1 polymer ?
#
loop_
_entity_poly.entity_id
_entity_poly.type
_entity_poly.pdbx_seq_one_letter_code
_entity_poly.pdbx_strand_id
1 'polypeptide(L)'
;MVKKLQKMSADKKSGPQLSGAVKESAQQIWLAGLGAFSKAQEEGGKVFETLVKEGLSIQRKTQAVAEEKISEATNKMATMATDIQSKAGHQWDKLETIFEDRVAKALNKLGVPSAKDVDALIARIDELNRNVQKLSGKAPAAKTAAKPAAKKAPAAKRPAARKSA
;
A
#
# COMPACT_ATOMS: atom_id res chain seq x y z
N MET A 1 39.64 -82.35 -12.47
CA MET A 1 40.94 -82.47 -11.78
C MET A 1 41.60 -81.09 -11.68
N VAL A 2 41.30 -80.32 -10.63
CA VAL A 2 41.63 -78.86 -10.51
C VAL A 2 42.42 -78.58 -9.23
N LYS A 3 43.41 -79.42 -8.92
CA LYS A 3 44.22 -79.32 -7.69
C LYS A 3 45.44 -78.41 -7.87
N LYS A 4 45.28 -77.28 -8.60
CA LYS A 4 46.36 -76.32 -8.86
C LYS A 4 45.92 -74.83 -8.87
N LEU A 5 44.72 -74.51 -8.36
CA LEU A 5 44.29 -73.10 -8.24
C LEU A 5 44.16 -72.60 -6.79
N GLN A 6 44.36 -73.44 -5.79
CA GLN A 6 44.18 -73.08 -4.38
C GLN A 6 45.50 -72.76 -3.64
N LYS A 7 46.64 -72.74 -4.33
CA LYS A 7 47.98 -72.48 -3.75
C LYS A 7 48.59 -71.14 -4.21
N MET A 8 47.75 -70.15 -4.49
CA MET A 8 48.19 -68.74 -4.66
C MET A 8 47.65 -67.80 -3.59
N SER A 9 46.87 -68.29 -2.61
CA SER A 9 46.24 -67.42 -1.58
C SER A 9 46.80 -67.60 -0.16
N ALA A 10 47.93 -68.29 0.01
CA ALA A 10 48.47 -68.57 1.33
C ALA A 10 50.01 -68.48 1.34
N ASP A 11 50.56 -67.31 1.07
CA ASP A 11 51.80 -66.91 1.72
C ASP A 11 51.72 -65.42 2.09
N LYS A 12 51.87 -65.18 3.37
CA LYS A 12 51.50 -63.97 4.09
C LYS A 12 52.79 -63.20 4.37
N LYS A 13 53.01 -62.11 3.64
CA LYS A 13 53.78 -60.95 4.13
C LYS A 13 53.03 -59.64 3.86
N SER A 14 51.74 -59.62 4.16
CA SER A 14 50.87 -58.43 4.02
C SER A 14 50.73 -57.64 5.33
N GLY A 15 51.83 -57.38 6.02
CA GLY A 15 51.87 -56.53 7.21
C GLY A 15 53.30 -56.54 7.68
N PRO A 16 54.11 -55.52 7.35
CA PRO A 16 53.95 -54.10 7.74
C PRO A 16 54.14 -53.08 6.59
N GLN A 17 54.42 -53.56 5.37
CA GLN A 17 54.75 -52.72 4.20
C GLN A 17 53.51 -52.02 3.60
N LEU A 18 52.37 -52.72 3.52
CA LEU A 18 51.09 -52.16 3.05
C LEU A 18 50.51 -51.12 4.03
N SER A 19 50.60 -51.37 5.33
CA SER A 19 50.18 -50.40 6.36
C SER A 19 51.05 -49.14 6.35
N GLY A 20 52.35 -49.28 6.07
CA GLY A 20 53.26 -48.14 5.88
C GLY A 20 52.92 -47.33 4.63
N ALA A 21 52.69 -48.00 3.48
CA ALA A 21 52.34 -47.33 2.23
C ALA A 21 50.97 -46.61 2.30
N VAL A 22 49.97 -47.20 2.94
CA VAL A 22 48.66 -46.54 3.13
C VAL A 22 48.76 -45.35 4.07
N LYS A 23 49.57 -45.43 5.13
CA LYS A 23 49.81 -44.30 6.04
C LYS A 23 50.56 -43.16 5.32
N GLU A 24 51.56 -43.50 4.51
CA GLU A 24 52.30 -42.52 3.69
C GLU A 24 51.40 -41.85 2.65
N SER A 25 50.58 -42.61 1.92
CA SER A 25 49.61 -42.04 0.98
C SER A 25 48.54 -41.21 1.68
N ALA A 26 48.03 -41.65 2.84
CA ALA A 26 47.07 -40.86 3.62
C ALA A 26 47.69 -39.56 4.11
N GLN A 27 48.97 -39.59 4.51
CA GLN A 27 49.72 -38.41 4.91
C GLN A 27 49.98 -37.46 3.73
N GLN A 28 50.30 -38.00 2.55
CA GLN A 28 50.43 -37.21 1.32
C GLN A 28 49.11 -36.59 0.88
N ILE A 29 47.99 -37.32 0.95
CA ILE A 29 46.65 -36.80 0.64
C ILE A 29 46.28 -35.70 1.64
N TRP A 30 46.61 -35.87 2.93
CA TRP A 30 46.36 -34.87 3.96
C TRP A 30 47.19 -33.59 3.74
N LEU A 31 48.48 -33.74 3.46
CA LEU A 31 49.37 -32.61 3.14
C LEU A 31 48.96 -31.90 1.85
N ALA A 32 48.56 -32.65 0.82
CA ALA A 32 48.02 -32.09 -0.41
C ALA A 32 46.68 -31.37 -0.18
N GLY A 33 45.82 -31.91 0.69
CA GLY A 33 44.57 -31.27 1.11
C GLY A 33 44.81 -29.94 1.83
N LEU A 34 45.77 -29.88 2.74
CA LEU A 34 46.18 -28.65 3.43
C LEU A 34 46.84 -27.64 2.49
N GLY A 35 47.66 -28.11 1.54
CA GLY A 35 48.28 -27.26 0.52
C GLY A 35 47.26 -26.67 -0.46
N ALA A 36 46.29 -27.48 -0.91
CA ALA A 36 45.21 -27.02 -1.79
C ALA A 36 44.25 -26.07 -1.06
N PHE A 37 43.93 -26.32 0.21
CA PHE A 37 43.11 -25.41 1.02
C PHE A 37 43.82 -24.06 1.24
N SER A 38 45.12 -24.08 1.54
CA SER A 38 45.91 -22.85 1.70
C SER A 38 46.00 -22.07 0.38
N LYS A 39 46.19 -22.76 -0.75
CA LYS A 39 46.22 -22.13 -2.07
C LYS A 39 44.85 -21.57 -2.49
N ALA A 40 43.77 -22.27 -2.15
CA ALA A 40 42.40 -21.76 -2.31
C ALA A 40 42.11 -20.57 -1.39
N GLN A 41 42.74 -20.47 -0.22
CA GLN A 41 42.62 -19.29 0.65
C GLN A 41 43.39 -18.08 0.07
N GLU A 42 44.59 -18.31 -0.48
CA GLU A 42 45.44 -17.29 -1.08
C GLU A 42 44.88 -16.77 -2.42
N GLU A 43 44.35 -17.66 -3.26
CA GLU A 43 43.71 -17.30 -4.55
C GLU A 43 42.23 -16.92 -4.37
N GLY A 44 41.56 -17.44 -3.34
CA GLY A 44 40.15 -17.19 -3.05
C GLY A 44 39.85 -15.75 -2.68
N GLY A 45 40.78 -15.05 -2.01
CA GLY A 45 40.63 -13.62 -1.70
C GLY A 45 40.51 -12.74 -2.95
N LYS A 46 41.35 -13.00 -3.98
CA LYS A 46 41.32 -12.24 -5.24
C LYS A 46 40.08 -12.54 -6.07
N VAL A 47 39.67 -13.80 -6.11
CA VAL A 47 38.42 -14.20 -6.79
C VAL A 47 37.21 -13.62 -6.06
N PHE A 48 37.22 -13.63 -4.72
CA PHE A 48 36.17 -13.01 -3.91
C PHE A 48 36.09 -11.50 -4.14
N GLU A 49 37.20 -10.77 -4.08
CA GLU A 49 37.23 -9.33 -4.37
C GLU A 49 36.74 -9.01 -5.79
N THR A 50 37.11 -9.84 -6.76
CA THR A 50 36.63 -9.71 -8.14
C THR A 50 35.13 -9.94 -8.22
N LEU A 51 34.61 -11.02 -7.61
CA LEU A 51 33.18 -11.31 -7.56
C LEU A 51 32.38 -10.25 -6.80
N VAL A 52 32.94 -9.67 -5.72
CA VAL A 52 32.31 -8.56 -4.99
C VAL A 52 32.26 -7.31 -5.85
N LYS A 53 33.33 -6.99 -6.58
CA LYS A 53 33.35 -5.85 -7.51
C LYS A 53 32.38 -6.05 -8.67
N GLU A 54 32.31 -7.26 -9.21
CA GLU A 54 31.33 -7.67 -10.24
C GLU A 54 29.90 -7.52 -9.69
N GLY A 55 29.63 -8.04 -8.49
CA GLY A 55 28.34 -7.97 -7.81
C GLY A 55 27.89 -6.54 -7.52
N LEU A 56 28.79 -5.67 -7.04
CA LEU A 56 28.51 -4.25 -6.86
C LEU A 56 28.23 -3.55 -8.18
N SER A 57 28.93 -3.92 -9.26
CA SER A 57 28.68 -3.37 -10.59
C SER A 57 27.32 -3.82 -11.17
N ILE A 58 26.95 -5.08 -10.95
CA ILE A 58 25.66 -5.64 -11.34
C ILE A 58 24.54 -5.01 -10.52
N GLN A 59 24.72 -4.84 -9.20
CA GLN A 59 23.74 -4.17 -8.35
C GLN A 59 23.51 -2.73 -8.79
N ARG A 60 24.57 -1.97 -9.07
CA ARG A 60 24.44 -0.58 -9.58
C ARG A 60 23.75 -0.53 -10.93
N LYS A 61 24.09 -1.43 -11.86
CA LYS A 61 23.43 -1.52 -13.17
C LYS A 61 21.96 -1.90 -13.04
N THR A 62 21.64 -2.88 -12.20
CA THR A 62 20.26 -3.31 -11.93
C THR A 62 19.46 -2.21 -11.23
N GLN A 63 20.07 -1.50 -10.29
CA GLN A 63 19.43 -0.35 -9.64
C GLN A 63 19.15 0.77 -10.64
N ALA A 64 20.12 1.14 -11.48
CA ALA A 64 19.92 2.17 -12.51
C ALA A 64 18.82 1.77 -13.51
N VAL A 65 18.81 0.52 -13.97
CA VAL A 65 17.76 0.00 -14.88
C VAL A 65 16.41 -0.08 -14.17
N ALA A 66 16.37 -0.48 -12.90
CA ALA A 66 15.14 -0.52 -12.12
C ALA A 66 14.60 0.90 -11.88
N GLU A 67 15.44 1.85 -11.52
CA GLU A 67 15.07 3.26 -11.36
C GLU A 67 14.55 3.85 -12.67
N GLU A 68 15.21 3.57 -13.80
CA GLU A 68 14.74 3.99 -15.13
C GLU A 68 13.39 3.34 -15.48
N LYS A 69 13.22 2.03 -15.26
CA LYS A 69 11.97 1.31 -15.54
C LYS A 69 10.83 1.74 -14.63
N ILE A 70 11.10 1.98 -13.35
CA ILE A 70 10.12 2.50 -12.40
C ILE A 70 9.74 3.92 -12.79
N SER A 71 10.71 4.79 -13.09
CA SER A 71 10.43 6.16 -13.53
C SER A 71 9.62 6.18 -14.83
N GLU A 72 9.94 5.35 -15.81
CA GLU A 72 9.17 5.22 -17.05
C GLU A 72 7.75 4.70 -16.78
N ALA A 73 7.60 3.68 -15.94
CA ALA A 73 6.32 3.11 -15.59
C ALA A 73 5.46 4.09 -14.80
N THR A 74 6.04 4.81 -13.84
CA THR A 74 5.38 5.86 -13.06
C THR A 74 4.96 7.01 -13.97
N ASN A 75 5.81 7.44 -14.91
CA ASN A 75 5.45 8.49 -15.86
C ASN A 75 4.33 8.03 -16.82
N LYS A 76 4.37 6.78 -17.30
CA LYS A 76 3.31 6.19 -18.13
C LYS A 76 2.01 6.03 -17.34
N MET A 77 2.08 5.65 -16.07
CA MET A 77 0.92 5.54 -15.19
C MET A 77 0.33 6.91 -14.88
N ALA A 78 1.17 7.92 -14.61
CA ALA A 78 0.72 9.28 -14.34
C ALA A 78 0.05 9.91 -15.58
N THR A 79 0.60 9.69 -16.77
CA THR A 79 -0.02 10.12 -18.03
C THR A 79 -1.32 9.39 -18.31
N MET A 80 -1.37 8.05 -18.17
CA MET A 80 -2.62 7.30 -18.31
C MET A 80 -3.67 7.71 -17.26
N ALA A 81 -3.27 7.95 -16.01
CA ALA A 81 -4.17 8.43 -14.97
C ALA A 81 -4.72 9.81 -15.31
N THR A 82 -3.90 10.71 -15.86
CA THR A 82 -4.33 12.05 -16.30
C THR A 82 -5.26 11.95 -17.52
N ASP A 83 -4.99 11.07 -18.46
CA ASP A 83 -5.84 10.82 -19.63
C ASP A 83 -7.18 10.17 -19.26
N ILE A 84 -7.18 9.23 -18.32
CA ILE A 84 -8.41 8.63 -17.78
C ILE A 84 -9.18 9.66 -16.96
N GLN A 85 -8.52 10.46 -16.14
CA GLN A 85 -9.19 11.52 -15.37
C GLN A 85 -9.86 12.55 -16.30
N SER A 86 -9.17 12.97 -17.36
CA SER A 86 -9.68 13.97 -18.29
C SER A 86 -10.74 13.43 -19.26
N LYS A 87 -10.61 12.19 -19.76
CA LYS A 87 -11.60 11.58 -20.67
C LYS A 87 -12.75 10.87 -19.95
N ALA A 88 -12.54 10.41 -18.73
CA ALA A 88 -13.50 9.61 -17.98
C ALA A 88 -13.98 10.30 -16.70
N GLY A 89 -13.81 11.63 -16.56
CA GLY A 89 -14.37 12.41 -15.44
C GLY A 89 -15.85 12.11 -15.18
N HIS A 90 -16.62 11.83 -16.25
CA HIS A 90 -18.03 11.44 -16.13
C HIS A 90 -18.25 10.03 -15.55
N GLN A 91 -17.32 9.11 -15.76
CA GLN A 91 -17.33 7.79 -15.12
C GLN A 91 -16.82 7.87 -13.67
N TRP A 92 -15.95 8.83 -13.37
CA TRP A 92 -15.52 9.13 -12.01
C TRP A 92 -16.68 9.65 -11.15
N ASP A 93 -17.51 10.54 -11.68
CA ASP A 93 -18.74 11.02 -11.01
C ASP A 93 -19.70 9.85 -10.63
N LYS A 94 -19.80 8.84 -11.51
CA LYS A 94 -20.55 7.60 -11.23
C LYS A 94 -19.86 6.71 -10.18
N LEU A 95 -18.53 6.66 -10.16
CA LEU A 95 -17.77 5.96 -9.13
C LEU A 95 -17.83 6.68 -7.79
N GLU A 96 -17.88 8.01 -7.78
CA GLU A 96 -18.11 8.82 -6.58
C GLU A 96 -19.46 8.48 -5.98
N THR A 97 -20.53 8.42 -6.80
CA THR A 97 -21.85 7.96 -6.34
C THR A 97 -21.81 6.53 -5.77
N ILE A 98 -21.12 5.59 -6.43
CA ILE A 98 -21.02 4.19 -5.96
C ILE A 98 -20.16 4.08 -4.68
N PHE A 99 -19.11 4.89 -4.58
CA PHE A 99 -18.25 4.96 -3.41
C PHE A 99 -19.01 5.54 -2.23
N GLU A 100 -19.72 6.65 -2.42
CA GLU A 100 -20.64 7.22 -1.44
C GLU A 100 -21.67 6.20 -0.97
N ASP A 101 -22.31 5.47 -1.89
CA ASP A 101 -23.25 4.41 -1.55
C ASP A 101 -22.60 3.29 -0.72
N ARG A 102 -21.34 2.95 -1.02
CA ARG A 102 -20.61 1.91 -0.29
C ARG A 102 -20.15 2.37 1.08
N VAL A 103 -19.67 3.61 1.18
CA VAL A 103 -19.29 4.27 2.44
C VAL A 103 -20.52 4.49 3.31
N ALA A 104 -21.63 4.96 2.75
CA ALA A 104 -22.91 5.10 3.43
C ALA A 104 -23.43 3.74 3.93
N LYS A 105 -23.32 2.67 3.13
CA LYS A 105 -23.67 1.31 3.58
C LYS A 105 -22.76 0.81 4.71
N ALA A 106 -21.47 1.13 4.67
CA ALA A 106 -20.53 0.77 5.73
C ALA A 106 -20.80 1.55 7.03
N LEU A 107 -21.08 2.85 6.94
CA LEU A 107 -21.44 3.71 8.06
C LEU A 107 -22.78 3.30 8.69
N ASN A 108 -23.79 2.98 7.87
CA ASN A 108 -25.07 2.44 8.36
C ASN A 108 -24.89 1.09 9.06
N LYS A 109 -24.02 0.21 8.55
CA LYS A 109 -23.64 -1.05 9.22
C LYS A 109 -22.94 -0.82 10.56
N LEU A 110 -22.23 0.31 10.70
CA LEU A 110 -21.59 0.75 11.95
C LEU A 110 -22.54 1.49 12.90
N GLY A 111 -23.80 1.69 12.50
CA GLY A 111 -24.82 2.35 13.33
C GLY A 111 -24.81 3.88 13.25
N VAL A 112 -24.12 4.47 12.27
CA VAL A 112 -24.18 5.92 12.01
C VAL A 112 -25.38 6.20 11.09
N PRO A 113 -26.45 6.85 11.58
CA PRO A 113 -27.62 7.15 10.76
C PRO A 113 -27.27 8.16 9.67
N SER A 114 -27.81 7.98 8.46
CA SER A 114 -27.60 8.94 7.38
C SER A 114 -28.48 10.18 7.54
N ALA A 115 -28.10 11.29 6.90
CA ALA A 115 -28.91 12.53 6.92
C ALA A 115 -30.35 12.31 6.42
N LYS A 116 -30.53 11.44 5.41
CA LYS A 116 -31.86 11.08 4.88
C LYS A 116 -32.73 10.35 5.90
N ASP A 117 -32.12 9.52 6.74
CA ASP A 117 -32.84 8.81 7.80
C ASP A 117 -33.31 9.78 8.89
N VAL A 118 -32.49 10.79 9.21
CA VAL A 118 -32.86 11.87 10.13
C VAL A 118 -34.02 12.70 9.57
N ASP A 119 -33.97 13.07 8.29
CA ASP A 119 -35.05 13.84 7.64
C ASP A 119 -36.36 13.05 7.57
N ALA A 120 -36.30 11.75 7.23
CA ALA A 120 -37.46 10.88 7.23
C ALA A 120 -38.07 10.73 8.63
N LEU A 121 -37.23 10.71 9.67
CA LEU A 121 -37.69 10.68 11.06
C LEU A 121 -38.35 12.00 11.47
N ILE A 122 -37.78 13.15 11.08
CA ILE A 122 -38.36 14.48 11.32
C ILE A 122 -39.76 14.57 10.68
N ALA A 123 -39.90 14.15 9.42
CA ALA A 123 -41.19 14.15 8.73
C ALA A 123 -42.23 13.26 9.43
N ARG A 124 -41.82 12.07 9.90
CA ARG A 124 -42.68 11.19 10.71
C ARG A 124 -43.07 11.82 12.04
N ILE A 125 -42.14 12.49 12.71
CA ILE A 125 -42.42 13.20 13.96
C ILE A 125 -43.42 14.32 13.72
N ASP A 126 -43.26 15.10 12.66
CA ASP A 126 -44.20 16.18 12.32
C ASP A 126 -45.60 15.66 12.01
N GLU A 127 -45.71 14.57 11.25
CA GLU A 127 -46.98 13.91 10.96
C GLU A 127 -47.64 13.36 12.25
N LEU A 128 -46.84 12.69 13.09
CA LEU A 128 -47.32 12.16 14.36
C LEU A 128 -47.75 13.28 15.31
N ASN A 129 -47.01 14.38 15.38
CA ASN A 129 -47.35 15.56 16.16
C ASN A 129 -48.65 16.20 15.65
N ARG A 130 -48.87 16.22 14.33
CA ARG A 130 -50.13 16.66 13.72
C ARG A 130 -51.30 15.76 14.10
N ASN A 131 -51.09 14.45 14.13
CA ASN A 131 -52.11 13.47 14.51
C ASN A 131 -52.40 13.51 16.02
N VAL A 132 -51.38 13.70 16.86
CA VAL A 132 -51.53 13.90 18.31
C VAL A 132 -52.25 15.22 18.60
N GLN A 133 -51.98 16.31 17.88
CA GLN A 133 -52.74 17.56 18.03
C GLN A 133 -54.21 17.40 17.65
N LYS A 134 -54.50 16.63 16.58
CA LYS A 134 -55.88 16.30 16.20
C LYS A 134 -56.60 15.45 17.26
N LEU A 135 -55.91 14.49 17.88
CA LEU A 135 -56.47 13.60 18.90
C LEU A 135 -56.52 14.23 20.30
N SER A 136 -55.58 15.13 20.62
CA SER A 136 -55.50 15.84 21.90
C SER A 136 -56.53 16.97 22.03
N GLY A 137 -57.32 17.26 21.00
CA GLY A 137 -58.38 18.27 21.04
C GLY A 137 -57.89 19.71 21.29
N LYS A 138 -56.57 19.96 21.29
CA LYS A 138 -56.01 21.30 21.46
C LYS A 138 -55.87 21.92 20.07
N ALA A 139 -56.91 22.63 19.66
CA ALA A 139 -56.89 23.46 18.46
C ALA A 139 -55.62 24.34 18.44
N PRO A 140 -54.83 24.36 17.36
CA PRO A 140 -53.70 25.28 17.27
C PRO A 140 -54.29 26.69 17.20
N ALA A 141 -53.93 27.51 18.18
CA ALA A 141 -54.19 28.94 18.15
C ALA A 141 -53.63 29.49 16.83
N ALA A 142 -54.54 29.95 15.98
CA ALA A 142 -54.21 30.60 14.73
C ALA A 142 -53.20 31.72 15.02
N LYS A 143 -52.02 31.64 14.40
CA LYS A 143 -51.06 32.73 14.39
C LYS A 143 -51.76 33.95 13.81
N THR A 144 -52.05 34.92 14.65
CA THR A 144 -52.51 36.25 14.28
C THR A 144 -51.51 36.83 13.28
N ALA A 145 -51.95 37.01 12.04
CA ALA A 145 -51.24 37.78 11.04
C ALA A 145 -50.93 39.17 11.62
N ALA A 146 -49.65 39.50 11.67
CA ALA A 146 -49.19 40.81 12.13
C ALA A 146 -49.76 41.90 11.20
N LYS A 147 -50.54 42.78 11.81
CA LYS A 147 -51.10 44.01 11.24
C LYS A 147 -49.98 44.89 10.65
N PRO A 148 -50.11 45.45 9.44
CA PRO A 148 -49.12 46.39 8.92
C PRO A 148 -49.22 47.71 9.71
N ALA A 149 -48.13 48.06 10.40
CA ALA A 149 -48.01 49.33 11.09
C ALA A 149 -47.76 50.45 10.08
N ALA A 150 -48.76 51.30 9.89
CA ALA A 150 -48.61 52.61 9.28
C ALA A 150 -47.76 53.54 10.16
N LYS A 151 -46.87 54.33 9.53
CA LYS A 151 -46.25 55.64 9.91
C LYS A 151 -44.87 55.70 9.24
N LYS A 152 -44.37 56.78 8.63
CA LYS A 152 -44.75 58.20 8.46
C LYS A 152 -43.84 58.75 7.35
N ALA A 153 -44.36 59.66 6.52
CA ALA A 153 -43.56 60.44 5.56
C ALA A 153 -42.60 61.41 6.28
N PRO A 154 -41.40 61.69 5.74
CA PRO A 154 -40.66 62.91 6.06
C PRO A 154 -41.02 64.02 5.06
N ALA A 155 -41.62 65.07 5.58
CA ALA A 155 -41.91 66.31 4.85
C ALA A 155 -40.64 67.11 4.56
N ALA A 156 -40.68 67.79 3.42
CA ALA A 156 -39.66 68.63 2.80
C ALA A 156 -39.03 69.68 3.74
N LYS A 157 -37.71 69.88 3.59
CA LYS A 157 -37.02 71.11 3.99
C LYS A 157 -36.66 71.91 2.73
N ARG A 158 -37.29 73.08 2.56
CA ARG A 158 -36.91 74.11 1.58
C ARG A 158 -35.63 74.84 2.03
N PRO A 159 -34.86 75.42 1.09
CA PRO A 159 -33.61 76.11 1.38
C PRO A 159 -33.84 77.60 1.73
N ALA A 160 -32.96 78.18 2.55
CA ALA A 160 -32.81 79.62 2.68
C ALA A 160 -31.35 79.98 2.99
N ALA A 161 -30.86 81.00 2.28
CA ALA A 161 -29.48 81.42 2.16
C ALA A 161 -29.04 82.48 3.18
N ARG A 162 -27.75 82.85 3.08
CA ARG A 162 -26.97 83.97 3.68
C ARG A 162 -26.27 83.60 5.00
N LYS A 163 -25.00 83.99 5.24
CA LYS A 163 -24.17 85.09 4.73
C LYS A 163 -22.68 84.78 5.02
N SER A 164 -21.80 85.38 4.23
CA SER A 164 -20.34 85.42 4.37
C SER A 164 -19.85 86.27 5.55
N ALA A 165 -18.71 85.86 6.13
CA ALA A 165 -17.59 86.69 6.59
C ALA A 165 -16.36 85.77 6.67
#